data_AF-H0R1I9-F1
#
_entry.id   AF-H0R1I9-F1
#
_cell.length_a   1.000
_cell.length_b   1.000
_cell.length_c   1.000
_cell.angle_alpha   90.00
_cell.angle_beta   90.00
_cell.angle_gamma   90.00
#
_symmetry.space_group_name_H-M   'P 1'
#
loop_
_entity.id
_entity.type
_entity.pdbx_description
1 polymer ?
#
loop_
_entity_poly.entity_id
_entity_poly.type
_entity_poly.pdbx_seq_one_letter_code
_entity_poly.pdbx_strand_id
1 'polypeptide(L)'
;MDTPKVDARTLIGLPFRLGFAVTGVALTAVESAVSIARVTAEGVQHELNDLLGVEEDNLAAARTPLALLSQLSELLGPDRPFGRVLASNGPVDRLLTPDGVVDRLTADDGILEKLTEPGGLLDQMTEDGGILVRLTAKGGPLDRLTRTGGVVDQFTESEGILERLTSENGIVDKLTAPDGVLEKIAEPGGIIDRMADDGGLLDQLVGENGAVERAIAPGGPLDRVTELTETISSLAPSLIAMQDTVKDLRETVDLLTASVAPLGNLADRLPKRLTRGGNNSGRTLNAGGSGAAGSAEYSAYE
;
A
#
# COMPACT_ATOMS: atom_id res chain seq x y z
N MET A 1 37.35 -55.01 59.13
CA MET A 1 37.22 -54.36 57.81
C MET A 1 35.92 -53.60 57.84
N ASP A 2 36.04 -52.32 58.15
CA ASP A 2 34.96 -51.40 58.47
C ASP A 2 34.24 -50.89 57.22
N THR A 3 32.92 -50.78 57.33
CA THR A 3 32.08 -49.95 56.44
C THR A 3 32.18 -48.47 56.84
N PRO A 4 32.46 -47.54 55.92
CA PRO A 4 32.00 -46.16 56.04
C PRO A 4 30.81 -45.97 55.08
N LYS A 5 29.58 -46.00 55.60
CA LYS A 5 28.79 -44.80 55.98
C LYS A 5 28.64 -43.81 54.82
N VAL A 6 27.51 -43.95 54.12
CA VAL A 6 26.92 -42.85 53.35
C VAL A 6 26.58 -41.76 54.35
N ASP A 7 27.28 -40.63 54.28
CA ASP A 7 26.91 -39.44 55.04
C ASP A 7 25.59 -38.90 54.51
N ALA A 8 24.51 -39.22 55.21
CA ALA A 8 23.14 -38.78 54.96
C ALA A 8 22.92 -37.29 55.33
N ARG A 9 23.92 -36.43 55.07
CA ARG A 9 23.87 -34.98 55.36
C ARG A 9 24.21 -34.08 54.18
N THR A 10 24.52 -34.64 53.01
CA THR A 10 24.63 -33.87 51.75
C THR A 10 23.33 -33.88 50.93
N LEU A 11 22.20 -34.16 51.59
CA LEU A 11 20.86 -34.29 50.99
C LEU A 11 19.92 -33.14 51.34
N ILE A 12 20.43 -32.01 51.81
CA ILE A 12 19.61 -30.82 52.08
C ILE A 12 20.33 -29.60 51.52
N GLY A 13 19.85 -29.14 50.36
CA GLY A 13 20.15 -27.82 49.82
C GLY A 13 21.03 -27.81 48.58
N LEU A 14 20.44 -28.09 47.41
CA LEU A 14 20.59 -27.33 46.15
C LEU A 14 19.76 -28.03 45.04
N PRO A 15 19.31 -27.28 44.02
CA PRO A 15 17.89 -27.17 43.68
C PRO A 15 17.58 -27.75 42.31
N PHE A 16 16.28 -27.90 42.05
CA PHE A 16 15.63 -28.01 40.74
C PHE A 16 16.53 -27.68 39.53
N ARG A 17 17.09 -28.72 38.92
CA ARG A 17 17.55 -28.70 37.53
C ARG A 17 16.80 -29.77 36.75
N LEU A 18 15.55 -29.45 36.43
CA LEU A 18 14.82 -30.09 35.34
C LEU A 18 13.97 -29.00 34.68
N GLY A 19 14.38 -28.59 33.48
CA GLY A 19 13.67 -27.61 32.66
C GLY A 19 14.52 -26.41 32.28
N PHE A 20 15.45 -26.57 31.33
CA PHE A 20 15.90 -25.55 30.36
C PHE A 20 17.00 -26.16 29.48
N ALA A 21 16.61 -27.07 28.57
CA ALA A 21 17.54 -27.70 27.62
C ALA A 21 17.37 -27.18 26.17
N VAL A 22 16.74 -26.01 25.97
CA VAL A 22 16.61 -25.37 24.64
C VAL A 22 17.19 -23.95 24.58
N THR A 23 17.62 -23.37 25.71
CA THR A 23 18.17 -21.99 25.75
C THR A 23 19.67 -21.91 25.43
N GLY A 24 20.17 -22.69 24.49
CA GLY A 24 21.58 -22.61 24.06
C GLY A 24 21.84 -21.56 22.97
N VAL A 25 20.84 -21.31 22.12
CA VAL A 25 21.03 -20.49 20.90
C VAL A 25 20.65 -19.02 21.12
N ALA A 26 19.70 -18.73 22.02
CA ALA A 26 19.34 -17.35 22.33
C ALA A 26 20.38 -16.64 23.21
N LEU A 27 21.00 -17.37 24.15
CA LEU A 27 21.96 -16.77 25.09
C LEU A 27 23.28 -16.40 24.41
N THR A 28 23.74 -17.20 23.44
CA THR A 28 24.97 -16.93 22.69
C THR A 28 24.85 -15.75 21.72
N ALA A 29 23.68 -15.55 21.13
CA ALA A 29 23.41 -14.36 20.31
C ALA A 29 23.36 -13.08 21.16
N VAL A 30 22.75 -13.15 22.35
CA VAL A 30 22.72 -12.04 23.31
C VAL A 30 24.12 -11.76 23.88
N GLU A 31 24.91 -12.77 24.23
CA GLU A 31 26.30 -12.61 24.68
C GLU A 31 27.19 -12.00 23.59
N SER A 32 26.97 -12.36 22.32
CA SER A 32 27.72 -11.79 21.19
C SER A 32 27.35 -10.32 20.97
N ALA A 33 26.05 -9.98 21.02
CA ALA A 33 25.60 -8.58 20.92
C ALA A 33 26.08 -7.73 22.10
N VAL A 34 26.09 -8.28 23.31
CA VAL A 34 26.62 -7.61 24.52
C VAL A 34 28.14 -7.47 24.44
N SER A 35 28.87 -8.45 23.90
CA SER A 35 30.31 -8.35 23.70
C SER A 35 30.68 -7.31 22.64
N ILE A 36 29.92 -7.22 21.54
CA ILE A 36 30.14 -6.21 20.51
C ILE A 36 29.82 -4.82 21.07
N ALA A 37 28.72 -4.67 21.81
CA ALA A 37 28.38 -3.42 22.50
C ALA A 37 29.43 -3.03 23.56
N ARG A 38 30.04 -4.01 24.23
CA ARG A 38 31.14 -3.79 25.19
C ARG A 38 32.43 -3.37 24.49
N VAL A 39 32.72 -3.92 23.31
CA VAL A 39 33.90 -3.57 22.50
C VAL A 39 33.75 -2.19 21.85
N THR A 40 32.54 -1.75 21.46
CA THR A 40 32.30 -0.35 21.08
C THR A 40 32.27 0.60 22.29
N ALA A 41 31.90 0.13 23.48
CA ALA A 41 31.96 0.93 24.71
C ALA A 41 33.40 1.12 25.23
N GLU A 42 34.29 0.13 25.08
CA GLU A 42 35.70 0.22 25.52
C GLU A 42 36.53 1.24 24.71
N GLY A 43 36.14 1.54 23.46
CA GLY A 43 36.75 2.60 22.65
C GLY A 43 36.30 4.03 22.99
N VAL A 44 35.11 4.18 23.58
CA VAL A 44 34.53 5.49 23.94
C VAL A 44 34.77 5.82 25.42
N GLN A 45 35.21 4.85 26.23
CA GLN A 45 35.53 5.05 27.64
C GLN A 45 36.70 6.01 27.87
N HIS A 46 37.70 6.04 26.98
CA HIS A 46 38.84 6.98 27.16
C HIS A 46 38.48 8.44 26.84
N GLU A 47 37.53 8.71 25.94
CA GLU A 47 37.06 10.08 25.71
C GLU A 47 35.96 10.49 26.69
N LEU A 48 35.08 9.57 27.11
CA LEU A 48 34.01 9.89 28.06
C LEU A 48 34.50 10.04 29.51
N ASN A 49 35.54 9.32 29.95
CA ASN A 49 36.11 9.56 31.29
C ASN A 49 36.83 10.91 31.38
N ASP A 50 37.34 11.41 30.25
CA ASP A 50 38.02 12.70 30.17
C ASP A 50 37.01 13.85 29.95
N LEU A 51 35.87 13.57 29.29
CA LEU A 51 34.75 14.51 29.12
C LEU A 51 33.80 14.59 30.33
N LEU A 52 33.61 13.49 31.06
CA LEU A 52 32.96 13.45 32.36
C LEU A 52 34.03 13.13 33.40
N GLY A 53 34.68 14.16 33.96
CA GLY A 53 35.71 14.01 34.99
C GLY A 53 35.19 13.29 36.25
N VAL A 54 35.18 11.97 36.22
CA VAL A 54 34.75 11.09 37.29
C VAL A 54 35.94 10.21 37.67
N GLU A 55 36.66 10.63 38.71
CA GLU A 55 37.75 9.87 39.32
C GLU A 55 37.36 8.39 39.54
N GLU A 56 38.25 7.48 39.12
CA GLU A 56 38.09 6.01 39.12
C GLU A 56 37.73 5.39 40.49
N ASP A 57 37.91 6.14 41.58
CA ASP A 57 37.68 5.69 42.96
C ASP A 57 36.18 5.47 43.30
N ASN A 58 35.26 5.95 42.45
CA ASN A 58 33.81 5.83 42.67
C ASN A 58 33.13 4.66 41.94
N LEU A 59 33.86 3.89 41.12
CA LEU A 59 33.27 2.78 40.33
C LEU A 59 32.81 1.59 41.19
N ALA A 60 33.48 1.34 42.32
CA ALA A 60 33.04 0.32 43.29
C ALA A 60 31.80 0.80 44.08
N ALA A 61 31.71 2.11 44.37
CA ALA A 61 30.56 2.74 45.02
C ALA A 61 29.34 2.79 44.09
N ALA A 62 29.55 3.04 42.79
CA ALA A 62 28.51 3.09 41.75
C ALA A 62 27.79 1.74 41.51
N ARG A 63 28.38 0.62 41.93
CA ARG A 63 27.78 -0.72 41.85
C ARG A 63 27.15 -1.17 43.16
N THR A 64 27.09 -0.30 44.17
CA THR A 64 26.34 -0.61 45.38
C THR A 64 24.84 -0.58 45.06
N PRO A 65 24.02 -1.48 45.65
CA PRO A 65 22.57 -1.47 45.43
C PRO A 65 21.94 -0.10 45.72
N LEU A 66 22.50 0.67 46.66
CA LEU A 66 22.06 2.03 46.98
C LEU A 66 22.40 3.04 45.88
N ALA A 67 23.58 2.95 45.26
CA ALA A 67 23.95 3.81 44.13
C ALA A 67 23.08 3.54 42.89
N LEU A 68 22.75 2.27 42.64
CA LEU A 68 21.81 1.89 41.58
C LEU A 68 20.41 2.43 41.84
N LEU A 69 19.95 2.41 43.09
CA LEU A 69 18.66 3.00 43.46
C LEU A 69 18.67 4.52 43.33
N SER A 70 19.78 5.20 43.66
CA SER A 70 19.89 6.65 43.43
C SER A 70 19.94 6.99 41.94
N GLN A 71 20.62 6.19 41.12
CA GLN A 71 20.66 6.36 39.67
C GLN A 71 19.29 6.09 39.02
N LEU A 72 18.58 5.05 39.47
CA LEU A 72 17.20 4.79 39.04
C LEU A 72 16.26 5.93 39.46
N SER A 73 16.41 6.44 40.68
CA SER A 73 15.64 7.60 41.16
C SER A 73 15.95 8.85 40.34
N GLU A 74 17.20 9.02 39.88
CA GLU A 74 17.59 10.12 39.01
C GLU A 74 17.00 9.94 37.61
N LEU A 75 16.97 8.72 37.06
CA LEU A 75 16.34 8.44 35.75
C LEU A 75 14.81 8.61 35.77
N LEU A 76 14.16 8.21 36.87
CA LEU A 76 12.71 8.35 37.08
C LEU A 76 12.31 9.75 37.59
N GLY A 77 13.25 10.68 37.74
CA GLY A 77 12.96 12.05 38.15
C GLY A 77 11.97 12.75 37.19
N PRO A 78 11.04 13.57 37.68
CA PRO A 78 9.90 14.09 36.91
C PRO A 78 10.28 14.89 35.66
N ASP A 79 11.43 15.56 35.66
CA ASP A 79 11.92 16.35 34.52
C ASP A 79 12.82 15.57 33.55
N ARG A 80 13.13 14.31 33.89
CA ARG A 80 14.03 13.44 33.13
C ARG A 80 13.23 12.61 32.11
N PRO A 81 13.88 12.07 31.07
CA PRO A 81 13.17 11.45 29.95
C PRO A 81 12.19 10.35 30.38
N PHE A 82 12.61 9.43 31.26
CA PHE A 82 11.72 8.37 31.76
C PHE A 82 10.64 8.90 32.70
N GLY A 83 10.98 9.83 33.60
CA GLY A 83 9.98 10.46 34.46
C GLY A 83 8.91 11.22 33.68
N ARG A 84 9.25 11.88 32.56
CA ARG A 84 8.27 12.53 31.67
C ARG A 84 7.41 11.55 30.89
N VAL A 85 7.98 10.41 30.49
CA VAL A 85 7.25 9.34 29.78
C VAL A 85 6.23 8.68 30.71
N LEU A 86 6.60 8.51 31.99
CA LEU A 86 5.78 7.88 33.03
C LEU A 86 4.93 8.88 33.83
N ALA A 87 5.11 10.18 33.63
CA ALA A 87 4.32 11.20 34.30
C ALA A 87 2.83 11.07 33.95
N SER A 88 1.97 11.56 34.84
CA SER A 88 0.53 11.65 34.57
C SER A 88 0.26 12.52 33.34
N ASN A 89 -0.62 12.06 32.45
CA ASN A 89 -0.84 12.56 31.08
C ASN A 89 0.37 12.44 30.13
N GLY A 90 1.41 11.70 30.51
CA GLY A 90 2.53 11.31 29.66
C GLY A 90 2.12 10.27 28.60
N PRO A 91 2.98 9.99 27.61
CA PRO A 91 2.69 9.02 26.56
C PRO A 91 2.29 7.63 27.07
N VAL A 92 2.97 7.11 28.10
CA VAL A 92 2.65 5.78 28.66
C VAL A 92 1.34 5.82 29.44
N ASP A 93 1.11 6.87 30.24
CA ASP A 93 -0.13 7.05 30.99
C ASP A 93 -1.34 7.07 30.04
N ARG A 94 -1.26 7.77 28.90
CA ARG A 94 -2.33 7.79 27.88
C ARG A 94 -2.57 6.44 27.21
N LEU A 95 -1.53 5.61 27.06
CA LEU A 95 -1.67 4.27 26.49
C LEU A 95 -2.37 3.31 27.47
N LEU A 96 -2.11 3.49 28.78
CA LEU A 96 -2.60 2.64 29.87
C LEU A 96 -3.85 3.17 30.58
N THR A 97 -4.29 4.39 30.26
CA THR A 97 -5.53 4.97 30.78
C THR A 97 -6.70 4.04 30.44
N PRO A 98 -7.74 3.92 31.31
CA PRO A 98 -8.96 3.19 30.96
C PRO A 98 -9.55 3.67 29.62
N ASP A 99 -10.03 2.73 28.79
CA ASP A 99 -10.42 2.96 27.39
C ASP A 99 -9.29 3.46 26.47
N GLY A 100 -8.04 3.39 26.93
CA GLY A 100 -6.83 3.72 26.19
C GLY A 100 -6.47 2.68 25.12
N VAL A 101 -5.37 2.90 24.41
CA VAL A 101 -4.96 2.04 23.30
C VAL A 101 -4.65 0.62 23.78
N VAL A 102 -3.93 0.47 24.89
CA VAL A 102 -3.59 -0.85 25.42
C VAL A 102 -4.85 -1.56 25.87
N ASP A 103 -5.71 -0.87 26.61
CA ASP A 103 -6.98 -1.43 27.11
C ASP A 103 -7.85 -1.96 25.96
N ARG A 104 -8.03 -1.21 24.86
CA ARG A 104 -8.78 -1.67 23.67
C ARG A 104 -8.11 -2.81 22.90
N LEU A 105 -6.77 -2.85 22.90
CA LEU A 105 -6.02 -3.92 22.24
C LEU A 105 -6.13 -5.22 23.04
N THR A 106 -6.13 -5.14 24.37
CA THR A 106 -6.16 -6.29 25.30
C THR A 106 -7.53 -6.64 25.84
N ALA A 107 -8.57 -5.85 25.54
CA ALA A 107 -9.94 -6.13 25.94
C ALA A 107 -10.44 -7.45 25.34
N ASP A 108 -11.47 -8.01 25.96
CA ASP A 108 -12.21 -9.15 25.42
C ASP A 108 -12.77 -8.78 24.03
N ASP A 109 -12.64 -9.67 23.05
CA ASP A 109 -12.89 -9.43 21.61
C ASP A 109 -12.01 -8.33 20.98
N GLY A 110 -10.93 -7.95 21.66
CA GLY A 110 -9.94 -6.98 21.21
C GLY A 110 -9.10 -7.46 20.02
N ILE A 111 -8.30 -6.56 19.46
CA ILE A 111 -7.46 -6.89 18.29
C ILE A 111 -6.42 -7.96 18.66
N LEU A 112 -5.80 -7.88 19.85
CA LEU A 112 -4.80 -8.87 20.25
C LEU A 112 -5.44 -10.24 20.46
N GLU A 113 -6.62 -10.30 21.11
CA GLU A 113 -7.33 -11.56 21.30
C GLU A 113 -7.71 -12.18 19.94
N LYS A 114 -8.31 -11.43 19.02
CA LYS A 114 -8.64 -11.93 17.66
C LYS A 114 -7.42 -12.35 16.84
N LEU A 115 -6.25 -11.75 17.10
CA LEU A 115 -5.01 -12.14 16.47
C LEU A 115 -4.46 -13.44 17.06
N THR A 116 -4.52 -13.62 18.39
CA THR A 116 -3.86 -14.72 19.12
C THR A 116 -4.79 -15.87 19.53
N GLU A 117 -6.10 -15.71 19.40
CA GLU A 117 -7.07 -16.75 19.70
C GLU A 117 -6.87 -17.96 18.77
N PRO A 118 -7.23 -19.19 19.21
CA PRO A 118 -7.22 -20.36 18.33
C PRO A 118 -8.10 -20.14 17.10
N GLY A 119 -7.55 -20.36 15.91
CA GLY A 119 -8.20 -20.03 14.64
C GLY A 119 -8.18 -18.55 14.26
N GLY A 120 -7.58 -17.69 15.08
CA GLY A 120 -7.33 -16.28 14.81
C GLY A 120 -6.29 -16.07 13.69
N LEU A 121 -6.01 -14.82 13.35
CA LEU A 121 -5.16 -14.51 12.19
C LEU A 121 -3.71 -15.02 12.35
N LEU A 122 -3.11 -14.95 13.55
CA LEU A 122 -1.75 -15.47 13.72
C LEU A 122 -1.72 -16.98 13.57
N ASP A 123 -2.72 -17.67 14.14
CA ASP A 123 -2.85 -19.13 14.03
C ASP A 123 -2.98 -19.55 12.56
N GLN A 124 -3.88 -18.92 11.79
CA GLN A 124 -4.04 -19.12 10.34
C GLN A 124 -2.79 -18.78 9.52
N MET A 125 -1.97 -17.82 9.96
CA MET A 125 -0.73 -17.49 9.28
C MET A 125 0.38 -18.51 9.58
N THR A 126 0.36 -19.12 10.77
CA THR A 126 1.35 -20.10 11.24
C THR A 126 0.96 -21.56 11.07
N GLU A 127 -0.30 -21.85 10.69
CA GLU A 127 -0.76 -23.22 10.41
C GLU A 127 -0.11 -23.80 9.14
N ASP A 128 -0.26 -25.11 8.96
CA ASP A 128 0.23 -25.80 7.77
C ASP A 128 -0.45 -25.28 6.50
N GLY A 129 0.36 -24.67 5.61
CA GLY A 129 -0.13 -23.99 4.41
C GLY A 129 -0.41 -22.50 4.58
N GLY A 130 -0.34 -22.01 5.82
CA GLY A 130 -0.38 -20.59 6.17
C GLY A 130 0.75 -19.79 5.52
N ILE A 131 0.55 -18.47 5.42
CA ILE A 131 1.48 -17.60 4.68
C ILE A 131 2.87 -17.56 5.30
N LEU A 132 2.99 -17.55 6.64
CA LEU A 132 4.30 -17.51 7.30
C LEU A 132 5.03 -18.83 7.11
N VAL A 133 4.33 -19.95 7.20
CA VAL A 133 4.90 -21.28 6.92
C VAL A 133 5.38 -21.35 5.48
N ARG A 134 4.57 -20.92 4.50
CA ARG A 134 4.98 -20.94 3.09
C ARG A 134 6.14 -19.99 2.77
N LEU A 135 6.18 -18.82 3.41
CA LEU A 135 7.26 -17.85 3.23
C LEU A 135 8.59 -18.37 3.79
N THR A 136 8.56 -18.97 4.98
CA THR A 136 9.74 -19.45 5.72
C THR A 136 10.12 -20.90 5.43
N ALA A 137 9.27 -21.65 4.72
CA ALA A 137 9.57 -23.01 4.29
C ALA A 137 10.87 -23.08 3.48
N LYS A 138 11.55 -24.22 3.55
CA LYS A 138 12.74 -24.51 2.74
C LYS A 138 12.42 -24.42 1.25
N GLY A 139 13.18 -23.62 0.51
CA GLY A 139 12.90 -23.27 -0.90
C GLY A 139 11.81 -22.22 -1.09
N GLY A 140 11.22 -21.73 0.00
CA GLY A 140 10.24 -20.64 0.01
C GLY A 140 10.87 -19.29 -0.36
N PRO A 141 10.06 -18.24 -0.55
CA PRO A 141 10.56 -16.90 -0.87
C PRO A 141 11.56 -16.35 0.13
N LEU A 142 11.30 -16.43 1.44
CA LEU A 142 12.25 -15.91 2.43
C LEU A 142 13.52 -16.77 2.49
N ASP A 143 13.39 -18.10 2.45
CA ASP A 143 14.57 -18.99 2.39
C ASP A 143 15.45 -18.67 1.18
N ARG A 144 14.90 -18.48 -0.02
CA ARG A 144 15.69 -18.11 -1.22
C ARG A 144 16.29 -16.71 -1.13
N LEU A 145 15.61 -15.79 -0.43
CA LEU A 145 16.07 -14.43 -0.25
C LEU A 145 17.27 -14.37 0.72
N THR A 146 17.20 -15.09 1.84
CA THR A 146 18.14 -14.98 2.97
C THR A 146 19.12 -16.14 3.10
N ARG A 147 18.96 -17.22 2.34
CA ARG A 147 19.93 -18.32 2.32
C ARG A 147 21.28 -17.84 1.77
N THR A 148 22.35 -18.51 2.19
CA THR A 148 23.69 -18.29 1.64
C THR A 148 23.72 -18.33 0.11
N GLY A 149 24.23 -17.27 -0.51
CA GLY A 149 24.23 -17.07 -1.97
C GLY A 149 22.87 -16.69 -2.56
N GLY A 150 21.88 -16.41 -1.71
CA GLY A 150 20.56 -15.88 -2.07
C GLY A 150 20.63 -14.43 -2.52
N VAL A 151 19.46 -13.82 -2.71
CA VAL A 151 19.40 -12.45 -3.25
C VAL A 151 20.02 -11.44 -2.29
N VAL A 152 19.77 -11.55 -0.98
CA VAL A 152 20.37 -10.63 0.00
C VAL A 152 21.89 -10.69 -0.09
N ASP A 153 22.46 -11.90 -0.02
CA ASP A 153 23.91 -12.11 -0.17
C ASP A 153 24.45 -11.54 -1.48
N GLN A 154 23.80 -11.80 -2.63
CA GLN A 154 24.26 -11.27 -3.92
C GLN A 154 24.28 -9.73 -3.97
N PHE A 155 23.42 -9.07 -3.19
CA PHE A 155 23.42 -7.62 -3.09
C PHE A 155 24.45 -7.10 -2.08
N THR A 156 24.63 -7.78 -0.93
CA THR A 156 25.40 -7.26 0.21
C THR A 156 26.80 -7.87 0.38
N GLU A 157 27.11 -9.00 -0.26
CA GLU A 157 28.43 -9.63 -0.20
C GLU A 157 29.50 -8.75 -0.88
N SER A 158 30.77 -8.97 -0.52
CA SER A 158 31.90 -8.34 -1.20
C SER A 158 31.87 -8.66 -2.70
N GLU A 159 32.06 -7.64 -3.54
CA GLU A 159 31.85 -7.70 -5.00
C GLU A 159 30.37 -7.92 -5.44
N GLY A 160 29.43 -7.85 -4.50
CA GLY A 160 28.01 -7.88 -4.75
C GLY A 160 27.51 -6.66 -5.54
N ILE A 161 26.21 -6.65 -5.84
CA ILE A 161 25.61 -5.61 -6.68
C ILE A 161 25.76 -4.23 -6.04
N LEU A 162 25.53 -4.10 -4.72
CA LEU A 162 25.63 -2.81 -4.04
C LEU A 162 27.08 -2.31 -4.10
N GLU A 163 28.04 -3.15 -3.72
CA GLU A 163 29.46 -2.79 -3.74
C GLU A 163 29.88 -2.33 -5.14
N ARG A 164 29.52 -3.04 -6.21
CA ARG A 164 29.86 -2.65 -7.59
C ARG A 164 29.18 -1.37 -8.06
N LEU A 165 28.00 -1.06 -7.52
CA LEU A 165 27.30 0.18 -7.83
C LEU A 165 27.94 1.36 -7.09
N THR A 166 28.38 1.17 -5.85
CA THR A 166 28.90 2.21 -4.97
C THR A 166 30.43 2.30 -4.91
N SER A 167 31.15 1.33 -5.46
CA SER A 167 32.61 1.31 -5.52
C SER A 167 33.13 2.47 -6.37
N GLU A 168 34.42 2.78 -6.23
CA GLU A 168 35.12 3.72 -7.11
C GLU A 168 34.94 3.32 -8.58
N ASN A 169 34.55 4.26 -9.44
CA ASN A 169 34.11 4.06 -10.83
C ASN A 169 32.83 3.23 -11.03
N GLY A 170 32.08 2.97 -9.95
CA GLY A 170 30.74 2.40 -9.98
C GLY A 170 29.72 3.35 -10.62
N ILE A 171 28.49 2.89 -10.82
CA ILE A 171 27.43 3.71 -11.43
C ILE A 171 27.06 4.87 -10.52
N VAL A 172 26.90 4.62 -9.21
CA VAL A 172 26.57 5.66 -8.24
C VAL A 172 27.72 6.65 -8.18
N ASP A 173 28.96 6.17 -8.02
CA ASP A 173 30.15 7.01 -7.98
C ASP A 173 30.27 7.92 -9.22
N LYS A 174 30.12 7.39 -10.44
CA LYS A 174 30.14 8.20 -11.68
C LYS A 174 29.01 9.21 -11.79
N LEU A 175 27.84 8.87 -11.26
CA LEU A 175 26.68 9.77 -11.29
C LEU A 175 26.84 10.91 -10.29
N THR A 176 27.42 10.64 -9.11
CA THR A 176 27.63 11.60 -8.01
C THR A 176 29.01 12.26 -7.98
N ALA A 177 29.94 11.82 -8.84
CA ALA A 177 31.27 12.40 -8.93
C ALA A 177 31.21 13.90 -9.32
N PRO A 178 32.25 14.68 -9.03
CA PRO A 178 32.41 16.02 -9.58
C PRO A 178 32.30 16.00 -11.11
N ASP A 179 31.56 16.94 -11.69
CA ASP A 179 31.19 16.96 -13.12
C ASP A 179 30.35 15.75 -13.59
N GLY A 180 29.84 14.95 -12.65
CA GLY A 180 28.94 13.84 -12.88
C GLY A 180 27.57 14.30 -13.38
N VAL A 181 26.76 13.34 -13.84
CA VAL A 181 25.44 13.65 -14.41
C VAL A 181 24.50 14.25 -13.37
N LEU A 182 24.51 13.75 -12.13
CA LEU A 182 23.64 14.29 -11.08
C LEU A 182 24.08 15.67 -10.65
N GLU A 183 25.40 15.91 -10.55
CA GLU A 183 25.94 17.23 -10.26
C GLU A 183 25.54 18.23 -11.35
N LYS A 184 25.72 17.90 -12.64
CA LYS A 184 25.30 18.79 -13.76
C LYS A 184 23.80 19.04 -13.86
N ILE A 185 23.00 18.10 -13.36
CA ILE A 185 21.56 18.28 -13.29
C ILE A 185 21.20 19.25 -12.17
N ALA A 186 21.87 19.17 -11.02
CA ALA A 186 21.57 19.91 -9.80
C ALA A 186 22.43 21.17 -9.57
N GLU A 187 23.49 21.38 -10.36
CA GLU A 187 24.40 22.52 -10.23
C GLU A 187 23.66 23.84 -10.53
N PRO A 188 24.15 24.97 -10.00
CA PRO A 188 23.60 26.28 -10.32
C PRO A 188 23.54 26.56 -11.83
N GLY A 189 22.34 26.85 -12.35
CA GLY A 189 22.09 27.01 -13.78
C GLY A 189 22.02 25.69 -14.58
N GLY A 190 22.02 24.56 -13.88
CA GLY A 190 21.87 23.21 -14.40
C GLY A 190 20.49 22.94 -14.98
N ILE A 191 20.13 21.66 -15.09
CA ILE A 191 18.85 21.28 -15.71
C ILE A 191 17.68 21.54 -14.74
N ILE A 192 17.85 21.24 -13.44
CA ILE A 192 16.82 21.51 -12.43
C ILE A 192 16.58 23.00 -12.28
N ASP A 193 17.64 23.80 -12.13
CA ASP A 193 17.52 25.26 -12.03
C ASP A 193 16.79 25.84 -13.25
N ARG A 194 17.19 25.51 -14.48
CA ARG A 194 16.49 26.02 -15.68
C ARG A 194 15.04 25.56 -15.80
N MET A 195 14.70 24.40 -15.24
CA MET A 195 13.32 23.94 -15.18
C MET A 195 12.53 24.66 -14.09
N ALA A 196 13.16 25.01 -12.97
CA ALA A 196 12.56 25.67 -11.82
C ALA A 196 12.58 27.21 -11.88
N ASP A 197 13.38 27.80 -12.76
CA ASP A 197 13.49 29.23 -13.01
C ASP A 197 12.14 29.85 -13.36
N ASP A 198 12.01 31.16 -13.14
CA ASP A 198 10.82 31.94 -13.51
C ASP A 198 10.54 31.81 -15.02
N GLY A 199 9.36 31.31 -15.37
CA GLY A 199 8.99 30.99 -16.75
C GLY A 199 9.58 29.67 -17.28
N GLY A 200 10.27 28.89 -16.43
CA GLY A 200 10.76 27.54 -16.70
C GLY A 200 9.62 26.51 -16.80
N LEU A 201 9.96 25.25 -17.12
CA LEU A 201 8.96 24.20 -17.32
C LEU A 201 8.17 23.86 -16.06
N LEU A 202 8.81 23.85 -14.88
CA LEU A 202 8.16 23.59 -13.61
C LEU A 202 7.28 24.77 -13.20
N ASP A 203 7.71 26.00 -13.45
CA ASP A 203 6.89 27.19 -13.22
C ASP A 203 5.67 27.22 -14.16
N GLN A 204 5.85 26.91 -15.45
CA GLN A 204 4.74 26.79 -16.40
C GLN A 204 3.77 25.64 -16.09
N LEU A 205 4.24 24.60 -15.42
CA LEU A 205 3.42 23.43 -15.06
C LEU A 205 2.72 23.64 -13.72
N VAL A 206 3.45 24.01 -12.68
CA VAL A 206 3.03 24.00 -11.27
C VAL A 206 3.05 25.38 -10.61
N GLY A 207 3.70 26.37 -11.23
CA GLY A 207 3.76 27.75 -10.74
C GLY A 207 2.43 28.51 -10.84
N GLU A 208 2.46 29.79 -10.50
CA GLU A 208 1.27 30.64 -10.48
C GLU A 208 0.69 30.80 -11.90
N ASN A 209 -0.58 30.42 -12.09
CA ASN A 209 -1.22 30.29 -13.41
C ASN A 209 -0.65 29.18 -14.31
N GLY A 210 0.10 28.25 -13.73
CA GLY A 210 0.62 27.07 -14.41
C GLY A 210 -0.48 26.19 -15.00
N ALA A 211 -0.09 25.22 -15.82
CA ALA A 211 -1.02 24.30 -16.47
C ALA A 211 -1.82 23.47 -15.46
N VAL A 212 -1.21 23.07 -14.33
CA VAL A 212 -1.88 22.32 -13.26
C VAL A 212 -2.90 23.21 -12.56
N GLU A 213 -2.52 24.42 -12.14
CA GLU A 213 -3.45 25.36 -11.48
C GLU A 213 -4.65 25.67 -12.38
N ARG A 214 -4.42 25.96 -13.67
CA ARG A 214 -5.51 26.19 -14.64
C ARG A 214 -6.36 24.94 -14.89
N ALA A 215 -5.78 23.75 -14.75
CA ALA A 215 -6.49 22.50 -14.92
C ALA A 215 -7.47 22.25 -13.76
N ILE A 216 -7.06 22.54 -12.52
CA ILE A 216 -7.85 22.34 -11.28
C ILE A 216 -8.71 23.54 -10.88
N ALA A 217 -8.47 24.72 -11.47
CA ALA A 217 -9.24 25.92 -11.17
C ALA A 217 -10.73 25.74 -11.54
N PRO A 218 -11.66 26.43 -10.84
CA PRO A 218 -13.09 26.36 -11.13
C PRO A 218 -13.43 26.67 -12.58
N GLY A 219 -14.16 25.78 -13.26
CA GLY A 219 -14.49 25.86 -14.69
C GLY A 219 -13.34 25.46 -15.62
N GLY A 220 -12.26 24.94 -15.04
CA GLY A 220 -11.09 24.42 -15.73
C GLY A 220 -11.38 23.13 -16.52
N PRO A 221 -10.40 22.67 -17.32
CA PRO A 221 -10.49 21.41 -18.05
C PRO A 221 -10.88 20.19 -17.19
N LEU A 222 -10.38 20.08 -15.95
CA LEU A 222 -10.69 18.93 -15.10
C LEU A 222 -12.13 18.97 -14.57
N ASP A 223 -12.67 20.15 -14.30
CA ASP A 223 -14.08 20.31 -13.95
C ASP A 223 -14.98 19.86 -15.10
N ARG A 224 -14.65 20.23 -16.36
CA ARG A 224 -15.42 19.80 -17.54
C ARG A 224 -15.38 18.29 -17.75
N VAL A 225 -14.24 17.66 -17.50
CA VAL A 225 -14.12 16.19 -17.56
C VAL A 225 -14.99 15.55 -16.47
N THR A 226 -15.03 16.15 -15.28
CA THR A 226 -15.86 15.68 -14.16
C THR A 226 -17.35 15.84 -14.46
N GLU A 227 -17.77 17.00 -14.98
CA GLU A 227 -19.15 17.26 -15.43
C GLU A 227 -19.58 16.31 -16.56
N LEU A 228 -18.69 16.04 -17.53
CA LEU A 228 -18.95 15.08 -18.58
C LEU A 228 -19.09 13.67 -18.03
N THR A 229 -18.24 13.28 -17.07
CA THR A 229 -18.31 11.97 -16.41
C THR A 229 -19.61 11.80 -15.64
N GLU A 230 -20.07 12.84 -14.95
CA GLU A 230 -21.36 12.85 -14.26
C GLU A 230 -22.52 12.76 -15.25
N THR A 231 -22.45 13.50 -16.36
CA THR A 231 -23.45 13.43 -17.44
C THR A 231 -23.53 12.02 -18.03
N ILE A 232 -22.39 11.40 -18.34
CA ILE A 232 -22.33 10.02 -18.84
C ILE A 232 -22.88 9.04 -17.80
N SER A 233 -22.54 9.22 -16.53
CA SER A 233 -23.06 8.38 -15.43
C SER A 233 -24.58 8.51 -15.28
N SER A 234 -25.13 9.72 -15.49
CA SER A 234 -26.58 9.97 -15.50
C SER A 234 -27.31 9.40 -16.73
N LEU A 235 -26.60 9.24 -17.85
CA LEU A 235 -27.16 8.67 -19.08
C LEU A 235 -27.26 7.15 -19.02
N ALA A 236 -26.42 6.47 -18.23
CA ALA A 236 -26.41 5.01 -18.16
C ALA A 236 -27.77 4.40 -17.76
N PRO A 237 -28.48 4.88 -16.71
CA PRO A 237 -29.83 4.40 -16.38
C PRO A 237 -30.85 4.64 -17.49
N SER A 238 -30.76 5.79 -18.17
CA SER A 238 -31.67 6.14 -19.26
C SER A 238 -31.50 5.22 -20.47
N LEU A 239 -30.25 4.84 -20.78
CA LEU A 239 -29.95 3.88 -21.84
C LEU A 239 -30.46 2.47 -21.52
N ILE A 240 -30.38 2.04 -20.25
CA ILE A 240 -30.94 0.76 -19.79
C ILE A 240 -32.46 0.76 -19.94
N ALA A 241 -33.14 1.83 -19.48
CA ALA A 241 -34.59 1.95 -19.64
C ALA A 241 -35.02 1.94 -21.11
N MET A 242 -34.27 2.60 -22.00
CA MET A 242 -34.54 2.54 -23.44
C MET A 242 -34.37 1.13 -24.02
N GLN A 243 -33.35 0.38 -23.60
CA GLN A 243 -33.16 -1.01 -24.03
C GLN A 243 -34.36 -1.89 -23.62
N ASP A 244 -34.88 -1.72 -22.42
CA ASP A 244 -36.08 -2.42 -21.94
C ASP A 244 -37.32 -2.05 -22.77
N THR A 245 -37.56 -0.76 -23.01
CA THR A 245 -38.69 -0.34 -23.87
C THR A 245 -38.60 -0.87 -25.30
N VAL A 246 -37.39 -0.96 -25.87
CA VAL A 246 -37.18 -1.52 -27.21
C VAL A 246 -37.44 -3.03 -27.20
N LYS A 247 -37.09 -3.73 -26.11
CA LYS A 247 -37.40 -5.15 -25.94
C LYS A 247 -38.91 -5.38 -25.87
N ASP A 248 -39.63 -4.60 -25.06
CA ASP A 248 -41.08 -4.69 -24.92
C ASP A 248 -41.82 -4.37 -26.22
N LEU A 249 -41.33 -3.38 -26.96
CA LEU A 249 -41.88 -3.04 -28.28
C LEU A 249 -41.69 -4.19 -29.28
N ARG A 250 -40.51 -4.84 -29.29
CA ARG A 250 -40.26 -6.00 -30.16
C ARG A 250 -41.21 -7.15 -29.84
N GLU A 251 -41.39 -7.47 -28.55
CA GLU A 251 -42.33 -8.52 -28.13
C GLU A 251 -43.78 -8.20 -28.52
N THR A 252 -44.18 -6.93 -28.36
CA THR A 252 -45.51 -6.46 -28.79
C THR A 252 -45.71 -6.56 -30.30
N VAL A 253 -44.69 -6.21 -31.09
CA VAL A 253 -44.73 -6.33 -32.55
C VAL A 253 -44.79 -7.80 -32.98
N ASP A 254 -44.08 -8.68 -32.30
CA ASP A 254 -44.14 -10.13 -32.56
C ASP A 254 -45.55 -10.68 -32.27
N LEU A 255 -46.16 -10.27 -31.15
CA LEU A 255 -47.55 -10.63 -30.80
C LEU A 255 -48.57 -10.07 -31.81
N LEU A 256 -48.39 -8.82 -32.24
CA LEU A 256 -49.25 -8.21 -33.26
C LEU A 256 -49.09 -8.95 -34.60
N THR A 257 -47.86 -9.28 -35.00
CA THR A 257 -47.57 -10.02 -36.23
C THR A 257 -48.20 -11.41 -36.19
N ALA A 258 -48.09 -12.12 -35.06
CA ALA A 258 -48.74 -13.41 -34.86
C ALA A 258 -50.27 -13.32 -34.93
N SER A 259 -50.84 -12.20 -34.46
CA SER A 259 -52.29 -11.96 -34.47
C SER A 259 -52.84 -11.49 -35.83
N VAL A 260 -52.02 -10.82 -36.64
CA VAL A 260 -52.38 -10.33 -37.98
C VAL A 260 -52.09 -11.39 -39.06
N ALA A 261 -51.21 -12.37 -38.81
CA ALA A 261 -50.96 -13.47 -39.73
C ALA A 261 -52.24 -14.24 -40.17
N PRO A 262 -53.23 -14.51 -39.29
CA PRO A 262 -54.53 -15.05 -39.68
C PRO A 262 -55.33 -14.12 -40.62
N LEU A 263 -55.23 -12.79 -40.45
CA LEU A 263 -55.94 -11.81 -41.28
C LEU A 263 -55.33 -11.71 -42.69
N GLY A 264 -54.01 -11.83 -42.82
CA GLY A 264 -53.33 -11.93 -44.13
C GLY A 264 -53.83 -13.14 -44.94
N ASN A 265 -53.97 -14.29 -44.28
CA ASN A 265 -54.51 -15.51 -44.89
C ASN A 265 -56.02 -15.40 -45.26
N LEU A 266 -56.76 -14.49 -44.61
CA LEU A 266 -58.17 -14.20 -44.91
C LEU A 266 -58.32 -13.20 -46.07
N ALA A 267 -57.41 -12.23 -46.17
CA ALA A 267 -57.34 -11.31 -47.30
C ALA A 267 -57.00 -12.04 -48.61
N ASP A 268 -56.09 -13.02 -48.57
CA ASP A 268 -55.79 -13.90 -49.71
C ASP A 268 -56.96 -14.81 -50.11
N ARG A 269 -57.91 -15.02 -49.20
CA ARG A 269 -59.14 -15.81 -49.42
C ARG A 269 -60.35 -14.95 -49.79
N LEU A 270 -60.24 -13.63 -49.86
CA LEU A 270 -61.35 -12.76 -50.23
C LEU A 270 -61.58 -12.83 -51.76
N PRO A 271 -62.78 -13.15 -52.26
CA PRO A 271 -63.03 -13.20 -53.69
C PRO A 271 -62.84 -11.80 -54.31
N LYS A 272 -61.99 -11.71 -55.35
CA LYS A 272 -61.64 -10.52 -56.16
C LYS A 272 -62.81 -9.76 -56.83
N ARG A 273 -64.05 -10.00 -56.39
CA ARG A 273 -65.28 -9.55 -57.04
C ARG A 273 -65.89 -8.28 -56.45
N LEU A 274 -65.25 -7.63 -55.47
CA LEU A 274 -65.77 -6.43 -54.81
C LEU A 274 -64.91 -5.16 -54.98
N THR A 275 -63.76 -5.20 -55.65
CA THR A 275 -62.94 -4.01 -55.92
C THR A 275 -63.20 -3.37 -57.29
N ARG A 276 -64.44 -3.47 -57.81
CA ARG A 276 -64.83 -2.88 -59.10
C ARG A 276 -66.17 -2.13 -59.00
N GLY A 277 -66.08 -0.80 -58.98
CA GLY A 277 -67.20 0.14 -59.14
C GLY A 277 -67.09 1.29 -58.13
N GLY A 278 -67.03 2.57 -58.48
CA GLY A 278 -67.39 3.19 -59.74
C GLY A 278 -66.70 4.54 -59.97
N ASN A 279 -66.51 4.77 -61.26
CA ASN A 279 -66.18 6.01 -61.92
C ASN A 279 -67.35 7.01 -61.82
N ASN A 280 -67.06 8.27 -61.48
CA ASN A 280 -67.67 9.52 -61.98
C ASN A 280 -67.40 10.64 -60.96
N SER A 281 -67.18 11.91 -61.28
CA SER A 281 -66.92 12.67 -62.50
C SER A 281 -66.90 14.14 -62.06
N GLY A 282 -66.08 14.98 -62.71
CA GLY A 282 -66.06 16.44 -62.54
C GLY A 282 -64.69 16.92 -62.05
N ARG A 283 -63.69 17.18 -62.90
CA ARG A 283 -63.61 18.14 -64.01
C ARG A 283 -63.79 19.60 -63.55
N THR A 284 -62.70 20.19 -63.07
CA THR A 284 -62.32 21.56 -63.49
C THR A 284 -60.87 21.54 -63.93
N LEU A 285 -60.69 21.92 -65.18
CA LEU A 285 -59.44 22.12 -65.88
C LEU A 285 -58.74 23.36 -65.28
N ASN A 286 -57.45 23.26 -64.98
CA ASN A 286 -56.52 24.28 -65.48
C ASN A 286 -55.16 23.63 -65.78
N ALA A 287 -54.69 23.89 -66.98
CA ALA A 287 -53.51 23.32 -67.60
C ALA A 287 -52.46 24.42 -67.78
N GLY A 288 -51.18 24.02 -67.72
CA GLY A 288 -50.03 24.84 -68.11
C GLY A 288 -49.08 25.05 -66.92
N GLY A 289 -47.83 24.58 -66.91
CA GLY A 289 -47.02 24.08 -68.01
C GLY A 289 -45.80 23.29 -67.51
N SER A 290 -45.16 22.66 -68.47
CA SER A 290 -44.13 21.64 -68.36
C SER A 290 -42.71 22.18 -68.17
N GLY A 291 -41.84 21.36 -67.58
CA GLY A 291 -40.38 21.47 -67.64
C GLY A 291 -39.78 20.55 -66.57
N ALA A 292 -39.62 19.25 -66.80
CA ALA A 292 -38.56 18.58 -67.58
C ALA A 292 -37.17 18.61 -66.92
N ALA A 293 -36.73 17.39 -66.54
CA ALA A 293 -35.38 16.83 -66.64
C ALA A 293 -34.30 17.08 -65.56
N GLY A 294 -33.57 15.98 -65.28
CA GLY A 294 -32.32 15.88 -64.51
C GLY A 294 -32.55 15.17 -63.16
N SER A 295 -32.39 13.86 -62.91
CA SER A 295 -31.55 12.76 -63.44
C SER A 295 -30.03 13.03 -63.44
N ALA A 296 -29.32 12.11 -62.77
CA ALA A 296 -27.86 11.91 -62.71
C ALA A 296 -27.13 12.92 -61.77
N GLU A 297 -26.13 12.60 -60.96
CA GLU A 297 -25.06 11.58 -60.89
C GLU A 297 -24.57 11.62 -59.41
N TYR A 298 -24.28 10.55 -58.67
CA TYR A 298 -23.18 9.57 -58.76
C TYR A 298 -21.80 10.13 -59.19
N SER A 299 -21.01 10.61 -58.22
CA SER A 299 -19.54 10.52 -58.21
C SER A 299 -19.09 10.93 -56.80
N ALA A 300 -18.54 10.09 -55.92
CA ALA A 300 -17.30 9.31 -55.98
C ALA A 300 -16.03 10.18 -55.84
N TYR A 301 -15.28 9.91 -54.74
CA TYR A 301 -13.86 10.21 -54.46
C TYR A 301 -13.41 11.68 -54.32
N GLU A 302 -13.04 12.09 -53.09
CA GLU A 302 -11.66 12.20 -52.58
C GLU A 302 -11.67 12.41 -51.04
#